data_AF-A0A563DE12-F1
#
_entry.id   AF-A0A563DE12-F1
#
_cell.length_a   1.000
_cell.length_b   1.000
_cell.length_c   1.000
_cell.angle_alpha   90.00
_cell.angle_beta   90.00
_cell.angle_gamma   90.00
#
_symmetry.space_group_name_H-M   'P 1'
#
loop_
_entity.id
_entity.type
_entity.pdbx_description
1 polymer ?
#
loop_
_entity_poly.entity_id
_entity_poly.type
_entity_poly.pdbx_seq_one_letter_code
_entity_poly.pdbx_strand_id
1 'polypeptide(L)' 'MNEDLKKYKHEALEMAIQDFDKFCKYARVNSKQLKVCLERSKGLSFGQISLKLKIPKTTVKNISDKCF' A
#
# COMPACT_ATOMS: atom_id res chain seq x y z
N MET A 1 -16.73 21.20 -8.38
CA MET A 1 -16.34 20.53 -7.11
C MET A 1 -15.78 21.60 -6.19
N ASN A 2 -16.44 21.84 -5.05
CA ASN A 2 -16.12 22.93 -4.11
C ASN A 2 -14.69 22.80 -3.57
N GLU A 3 -13.96 23.91 -3.42
CA GLU A 3 -12.54 23.89 -2.99
C GLU A 3 -12.37 23.33 -1.58
N ASP A 4 -13.30 23.64 -0.68
CA ASP A 4 -13.31 23.11 0.68
C ASP A 4 -13.42 21.59 0.71
N LEU A 5 -14.23 21.00 -0.18
CA LEU A 5 -14.39 19.55 -0.26
C LEU A 5 -13.10 18.86 -0.71
N LYS A 6 -12.34 19.48 -1.63
CA LYS A 6 -11.03 18.96 -2.05
C LYS A 6 -10.04 18.98 -0.88
N LYS A 7 -10.03 20.06 -0.10
CA LYS A 7 -9.16 20.22 1.07
C LYS A 7 -9.47 19.16 2.15
N TYR A 8 -10.73 19.02 2.55
CA TYR A 8 -11.12 18.02 3.55
C TYR A 8 -10.80 16.59 3.11
N LYS A 9 -11.01 16.27 1.83
CA LYS A 9 -10.64 14.96 1.28
C LYS A 9 -9.14 14.70 1.36
N HIS A 10 -8.32 15.72 1.11
CA HIS A 10 -6.86 15.62 1.20
C HIS A 10 -6.41 15.38 2.65
N GLU A 11 -6.89 16.20 3.60
CA GLU A 11 -6.57 16.07 5.02
C GLU A 11 -6.98 14.69 5.58
N ALA A 12 -8.18 14.22 5.22
CA ALA A 12 -8.65 12.89 5.60
C ALA A 12 -7.75 11.78 5.06
N LEU A 13 -7.25 11.92 3.82
CA LEU A 13 -6.33 10.96 3.23
C LEU A 13 -4.97 10.96 3.94
N GLU A 14 -4.45 12.13 4.30
CA GLU A 14 -3.20 12.24 5.06
C GLU A 14 -3.30 11.60 6.43
N MET A 15 -4.40 11.84 7.16
CA MET A 15 -4.65 11.21 8.46
C MET A 15 -4.71 9.68 8.33
N ALA A 16 -5.42 9.16 7.33
CA ALA A 16 -5.50 7.73 7.08
C ALA A 16 -4.13 7.10 6.78
N ILE A 17 -3.26 7.80 6.02
CA ILE A 17 -1.89 7.35 5.75
C ILE A 17 -1.07 7.30 7.04
N GLN A 18 -1.15 8.33 7.88
CA GLN A 18 -0.42 8.39 9.16
C GLN A 18 -0.85 7.26 10.11
N ASP A 19 -2.15 6.99 10.19
CA ASP A 19 -2.67 5.91 11.03
C ASP A 19 -2.27 4.52 10.51
N PHE A 20 -2.24 4.34 9.18
CA PHE A 20 -1.74 3.10 8.58
C PHE A 20 -0.25 2.86 8.89
N ASP A 21 0.58 3.89 8.85
CA ASP A 21 2.00 3.78 9.19
C ASP A 21 2.21 3.47 10.68
N LYS A 22 1.43 4.11 11.58
CA LYS A 22 1.42 3.77 13.01
C LYS A 22 1.00 2.32 13.24
N PHE A 23 -0.07 1.87 12.58
CA PHE A 23 -0.51 0.47 12.63
C PHE A 23 0.62 -0.49 12.24
N CYS A 24 1.28 -0.25 11.10
CA CYS A 24 2.39 -1.08 10.64
C CYS A 24 3.51 -1.14 11.69
N LYS A 25 3.85 0.01 12.29
CA LYS A 25 4.88 0.09 13.34
C LYS A 25 4.50 -0.71 14.59
N TYR A 26 3.28 -0.56 15.09
CA TYR A 26 2.82 -1.25 16.30
C TYR A 26 2.62 -2.74 16.10
N ALA A 27 2.08 -3.15 14.96
CA ALA A 27 1.90 -4.55 14.60
C ALA A 27 3.22 -5.24 14.20
N ARG A 28 4.34 -4.51 14.15
CA ARG A 28 5.65 -4.97 13.63
C ARG A 28 5.55 -5.54 12.22
N VAL A 29 4.66 -4.98 11.41
CA VAL A 29 4.44 -5.38 10.02
C VAL A 29 5.26 -4.49 9.09
N ASN A 30 5.95 -5.10 8.14
CA ASN A 30 6.63 -4.36 7.08
C ASN A 30 5.58 -3.78 6.10
N SER A 31 5.43 -2.46 6.08
CA SER A 31 4.41 -1.79 5.26
C SER A 31 4.58 -2.06 3.75
N LYS A 32 5.81 -2.27 3.27
CA LYS A 32 6.08 -2.65 1.87
C LYS A 32 5.57 -4.05 1.59
N GLN A 33 5.82 -5.00 2.50
CA GLN A 33 5.29 -6.36 2.38
C GLN A 33 3.76 -6.36 2.40
N LEU A 34 3.16 -5.63 3.34
CA LEU A 34 1.71 -5.52 3.45
C LEU A 34 1.07 -4.95 2.18
N LYS A 35 1.63 -3.87 1.62
CA LYS A 35 1.15 -3.29 0.35
C LYS A 35 1.21 -4.28 -0.80
N VAL A 36 2.30 -5.06 -0.91
CA VAL A 36 2.40 -6.11 -1.95
C VAL A 36 1.36 -7.20 -1.72
N CYS A 37 1.20 -7.71 -0.50
CA CYS A 37 0.23 -8.76 -0.21
C CYS A 37 -1.22 -8.31 -0.45
N LEU A 38 -1.56 -7.06 -0.10
CA LEU A 38 -2.88 -6.48 -0.38
C LEU A 38 -3.17 -6.34 -1.87
N GLU A 39 -2.17 -6.04 -2.71
CA GLU A 39 -2.37 -5.99 -4.16
C GLU A 39 -2.40 -7.40 -4.77
N ARG A 40 -1.67 -8.36 -4.21
CA ARG A 40 -1.78 -9.78 -4.59
C ARG A 40 -3.15 -10.36 -4.27
N SER A 41 -3.72 -10.05 -3.11
CA SER A 41 -5.07 -10.53 -2.73
C SER A 41 -6.18 -9.97 -3.61
N LYS A 42 -5.96 -8.82 -4.26
CA LYS A 42 -6.85 -8.26 -5.30
C LYS A 42 -6.71 -8.96 -6.66
N GLY A 43 -5.85 -9.97 -6.79
CA GLY A 43 -5.64 -10.72 -8.03
C GLY A 43 -4.69 -10.06 -9.04
N LEU A 44 -3.95 -9.01 -8.65
CA LEU A 44 -2.99 -8.37 -9.56
C LEU A 44 -1.77 -9.28 -9.83
N SER A 45 -1.30 -9.25 -11.06
CA SER A 45 -0.07 -9.91 -11.47
C SER A 45 1.17 -9.18 -10.93
N PHE A 46 2.31 -9.87 -10.85
CA PHE A 46 3.57 -9.27 -10.40
C PHE A 46 3.99 -8.04 -11.22
N GLY A 47 3.70 -8.03 -12.53
CA GLY A 47 4.00 -6.89 -13.39
C GLY A 47 3.17 -5.66 -13.04
N GLN A 48 1.86 -5.84 -12.84
CA GLN A 48 0.96 -4.74 -12.45
C GLN A 48 1.33 -4.15 -11.09
N ILE A 49 1.66 -5.01 -10.11
CA ILE A 49 2.08 -4.56 -8.78
C ILE A 49 3.42 -3.82 -8.84
N SER A 50 4.36 -4.33 -9.64
CA SER A 50 5.67 -3.70 -9.87
C SER A 50 5.52 -2.27 -10.39
N LEU A 51 4.68 -2.08 -11.41
CA LEU A 51 4.38 -0.76 -11.97
C LEU A 51 3.68 0.14 -10.95
N LYS A 52 2.66 -0.39 -10.25
CA LYS A 52 1.85 0.38 -9.30
C LYS A 52 2.65 0.87 -8.09
N LEU A 53 3.50 0.02 -7.53
CA LEU A 53 4.28 0.33 -6.33
C LEU A 53 5.69 0.86 -6.64
N LYS A 54 6.10 0.89 -7.92
CA LYS A 54 7.45 1.25 -8.37
C LYS A 54 8.54 0.41 -7.68
N ILE A 55 8.33 -0.90 -7.64
CA ILE A 55 9.24 -1.89 -7.02
C ILE A 55 9.63 -2.91 -8.09
N PRO A 56 10.90 -3.38 -8.16
CA PRO A 56 11.29 -4.42 -9.11
C PRO A 56 10.41 -5.66 -9.05
N LYS A 57 10.09 -6.25 -10.21
CA LYS A 57 9.24 -7.45 -10.31
C LYS A 57 9.79 -8.63 -9.51
N THR A 58 11.12 -8.78 -9.44
CA THR A 58 11.80 -9.81 -8.62
C THR A 58 11.53 -9.61 -7.13
N THR A 59 11.64 -8.37 -6.65
CA THR A 59 11.29 -8.01 -5.27
C THR A 59 9.82 -8.27 -4.97
N VAL A 60 8.91 -7.94 -5.90
CA VAL A 60 7.47 -8.24 -5.74
C VAL A 60 7.25 -9.74 -5.62
N LYS A 61 7.90 -10.57 -6.45
CA LYS A 61 7.82 -12.03 -6.36
C LYS A 61 8.30 -12.54 -5.01
N ASN A 62 9.50 -12.17 -4.59
CA ASN A 62 10.08 -12.60 -3.30
C ASN A 62 9.23 -12.23 -2.08
N ILE A 63 8.54 -11.08 -2.15
CA ILE A 63 7.60 -10.66 -1.11
C ILE A 63 6.30 -11.46 -1.20
N SER A 64 5.79 -11.68 -2.41
CA SER A 64 4.56 -12.42 -2.66
C SER A 64 4.62 -13.87 -2.18
N ASP A 65 5.79 -14.50 -2.28
CA ASP A 65 6.02 -15.87 -1.79
C ASP A 65 5.91 -15.98 -0.25
N LYS A 66 5.89 -14.83 0.44
CA LYS A 66 5.70 -14.71 1.90
C LYS A 66 4.33 -14.14 2.27
N CYS A 67 3.44 -13.97 1.28
CA CYS A 67 2.05 -13.61 1.53
C CYS A 67 1.26 -14.89 1.81
N PHE A 68 0.33 -14.82 2.76
CA PHE A 68 -0.56 -15.91 3.14
C PHE A 68 -1.53 -16.29 2.03
#